data_AF-A0A845YWU8-F1
#
_entry.id   AF-A0A845YWU8-F1
#
_cell.length_a   1.000
_cell.length_b   1.000
_cell.length_c   1.000
_cell.angle_alpha   90.00
_cell.angle_beta   90.00
_cell.angle_gamma   90.00
#
_symmetry.space_group_name_H-M   'P 1'
#
loop_
_entity.id
_entity.type
_entity.pdbx_description
1 polymer ?
#
loop_
_entity_poly.entity_id
_entity_poly.type
_entity_poly.pdbx_seq_one_letter_code
_entity_poly.pdbx_strand_id
1 'polypeptide(L)'
;MSNLTTNNDEKIFSSSLIVIAICFAIAFFGFGYVLVKLPEITPEQIEIYQKGTACIKKHWRYALILTHILTFVLIPLAMRIFYQALNNLKLPLKTIFASQLGLAFIMVSIASEIGWHVTQCWYYQNDFTMLNFMFYFFLISGFALWADGLSQETNTITNIINVIFALSLLAVSILYPIGYKNNEPSLKVPIYIALTLVFTVLTYRGYKIIQDWKIIFFPIFSVGVNLSFVFLLDKYGGTPEHPQIFYNALFHILHDLAGTEAGVAIFTWLVYHKGILQTQKNTSNET
;
A
#
# COMPACT_ATOMS: atom_id res chain seq x y z
N MET A 1 11.87 36.06 -17.87
CA MET A 1 12.38 36.11 -16.49
C MET A 1 11.24 36.55 -15.58
N SER A 2 10.49 35.61 -15.02
CA SER A 2 9.52 35.89 -13.96
C SER A 2 10.20 35.66 -12.61
N ASN A 3 10.14 36.64 -11.73
CA ASN A 3 10.68 36.57 -10.37
C ASN A 3 10.03 35.39 -9.62
N LEU A 4 10.80 34.32 -9.44
CA LEU A 4 10.51 33.26 -8.47
C LEU A 4 10.89 33.81 -7.10
N THR A 5 9.89 34.25 -6.35
CA THR A 5 10.01 34.54 -4.93
C THR A 5 10.44 33.27 -4.19
N THR A 6 11.68 33.26 -3.70
CA THR A 6 12.18 32.29 -2.73
C THR A 6 11.44 32.49 -1.40
N ASN A 7 10.31 31.80 -1.22
CA ASN A 7 9.67 31.68 0.08
C ASN A 7 10.27 30.48 0.82
N ASN A 8 11.27 30.77 1.66
CA ASN A 8 11.95 29.80 2.53
C ASN A 8 11.19 29.50 3.85
N ASP A 9 9.91 29.86 3.95
CA ASP A 9 9.07 29.65 5.15
C ASP A 9 7.89 28.69 4.91
N GLU A 10 8.11 27.58 4.21
CA GLU A 10 7.09 26.53 4.17
C GLU A 10 7.11 25.71 5.47
N LYS A 11 6.31 26.14 6.46
CA LYS A 11 5.97 25.34 7.64
C LYS A 11 5.60 23.92 7.20
N ILE A 12 6.27 22.92 7.78
CA ILE A 12 5.93 21.49 7.62
C ILE A 12 4.44 21.25 7.95
N PHE A 13 3.90 22.03 8.90
CA PHE A 13 2.51 21.96 9.33
C PHE A 13 1.67 23.08 8.70
N SER A 14 0.94 22.76 7.63
CA SER A 14 -0.14 23.59 7.07
C SER A 14 -1.48 23.27 7.72
N SER A 15 -2.49 24.13 7.55
CA SER A 15 -3.86 23.88 8.02
C SER A 15 -4.46 22.59 7.47
N SER A 16 -4.10 22.21 6.23
CA SER A 16 -4.47 20.91 5.65
C SER A 16 -3.81 19.73 6.38
N LEU A 17 -2.57 19.89 6.84
CA LEU A 17 -1.85 18.86 7.59
C LEU A 17 -2.39 18.70 9.02
N ILE A 18 -2.95 19.76 9.62
CA ILE A 18 -3.67 19.68 10.91
C ILE A 18 -4.95 18.87 10.76
N VAL A 19 -5.74 19.09 9.70
CA VAL A 19 -6.94 18.29 9.44
C VAL A 19 -6.57 16.83 9.22
N ILE A 20 -5.53 16.57 8.42
CA ILE A 20 -4.99 15.21 8.24
C ILE A 20 -4.56 14.61 9.58
N ALA A 21 -3.83 15.35 10.42
CA ALA A 21 -3.39 14.89 11.74
C ALA A 21 -4.56 14.55 12.67
N ILE A 22 -5.64 15.33 12.65
CA ILE A 22 -6.87 15.04 13.42
C ILE A 22 -7.55 13.78 12.88
N CYS A 23 -7.66 13.66 11.56
CA CYS A 23 -8.21 12.45 10.93
C CYS A 23 -7.38 11.21 11.26
N PHE A 24 -6.06 11.32 11.24
CA PHE A 24 -5.16 10.27 11.68
C PHE A 24 -5.33 9.97 13.17
N ALA A 25 -5.45 10.98 14.03
CA ALA A 25 -5.68 10.76 15.46
C ALA A 25 -6.98 9.98 15.71
N ILE A 26 -8.08 10.37 15.06
CA ILE A 26 -9.36 9.64 15.13
C ILE A 26 -9.20 8.21 14.59
N ALA A 27 -8.51 8.06 13.46
CA ALA A 27 -8.21 6.75 12.87
C ALA A 27 -7.34 5.89 13.81
N PHE A 28 -6.37 6.47 14.52
CA PHE A 28 -5.52 5.79 15.49
C PHE A 28 -6.26 5.40 16.76
N PHE A 29 -7.20 6.22 17.24
CA PHE A 29 -8.11 5.83 18.32
C PHE A 29 -9.00 4.66 17.88
N GLY A 30 -9.57 4.72 16.67
CA GLY A 30 -10.32 3.61 16.08
C GLY A 30 -9.46 2.36 15.91
N PHE A 31 -8.22 2.52 15.45
CA PHE A 31 -7.22 1.45 15.33
C PHE A 31 -6.95 0.79 16.68
N GLY A 32 -6.64 1.57 17.72
CA GLY A 32 -6.41 1.05 19.07
C GLY A 32 -7.65 0.32 19.63
N TYR A 33 -8.84 0.85 19.39
CA TYR A 33 -10.09 0.17 19.74
C TYR A 33 -10.26 -1.17 19.02
N VAL A 34 -9.99 -1.21 17.71
CA VAL A 34 -10.09 -2.42 16.89
C VAL A 34 -9.06 -3.47 17.32
N LEU A 35 -7.82 -3.07 17.63
CA LEU A 35 -6.79 -3.98 18.14
C LEU A 35 -7.21 -4.67 19.44
N VAL A 36 -7.94 -3.99 20.32
CA VAL A 36 -8.43 -4.56 21.59
C VAL A 36 -9.67 -5.46 21.38
N LYS A 37 -10.36 -5.34 20.24
CA LYS A 37 -11.61 -6.07 19.96
C LYS A 37 -11.45 -7.26 19.02
N LEU A 38 -10.49 -7.21 18.10
CA LEU A 38 -10.18 -8.34 17.24
C LEU A 38 -9.45 -9.42 18.05
N PRO A 39 -9.70 -10.70 17.77
CA PRO A 39 -9.01 -11.78 18.45
C PRO A 39 -7.52 -11.67 18.13
N GLU A 40 -6.69 -11.73 19.18
CA GLU A 40 -5.32 -12.18 19.00
C GLU A 40 -5.35 -13.58 18.39
N ILE A 41 -4.37 -13.88 17.55
CA ILE A 41 -4.26 -15.21 16.96
C ILE A 41 -3.84 -16.16 18.08
N THR A 42 -4.78 -16.95 18.60
CA THR A 42 -4.52 -17.84 19.74
C THR A 42 -3.69 -19.05 19.29
N PRO A 43 -2.91 -19.68 20.19
CA PRO A 43 -2.21 -20.92 19.87
C PRO A 43 -3.14 -22.02 19.33
N GLU A 44 -4.39 -22.06 19.79
CA GLU A 44 -5.42 -23.00 19.32
C GLU A 44 -5.89 -22.66 17.89
N GLN A 45 -6.04 -21.39 17.54
CA GLN A 45 -6.33 -20.96 16.17
C GLN A 45 -5.17 -21.29 15.23
N ILE A 46 -3.92 -21.04 15.65
CA ILE A 46 -2.73 -21.48 14.92
C ILE A 46 -2.77 -22.99 14.73
N GLU A 47 -3.08 -23.73 15.78
CA GLU A 47 -3.17 -25.19 15.71
C GLU A 47 -4.29 -25.64 14.77
N ILE A 48 -5.45 -24.96 14.73
CA ILE A 48 -6.53 -25.22 13.77
C ILE A 48 -6.06 -24.98 12.33
N TYR A 49 -5.45 -23.81 12.07
CA TYR A 49 -4.92 -23.47 10.75
C TYR A 49 -3.79 -24.41 10.29
N GLN A 50 -3.07 -25.02 11.24
CA GLN A 50 -1.94 -25.91 10.98
C GLN A 50 -2.30 -27.41 11.07
N LYS A 51 -3.43 -27.78 11.68
CA LYS A 51 -3.94 -29.16 11.82
C LYS A 51 -4.53 -29.71 10.53
N GLY A 52 -5.03 -28.85 9.63
CA GLY A 52 -5.30 -29.20 8.23
C GLY A 52 -3.98 -29.49 7.52
N THR A 53 -3.56 -30.76 7.46
CA THR A 53 -2.16 -31.21 7.49
C THR A 53 -1.34 -31.06 6.20
N ALA A 54 -1.50 -29.96 5.46
CA ALA A 54 -0.72 -29.70 4.24
C ALA A 54 -0.22 -28.26 4.12
N CYS A 55 0.34 -27.67 5.18
CA CYS A 55 1.08 -26.41 5.05
C CYS A 55 2.06 -26.45 3.86
N ILE A 56 2.20 -25.34 3.14
CA ILE A 56 3.16 -25.25 2.04
C ILE A 56 4.57 -25.41 2.62
N LYS A 57 5.31 -26.42 2.14
CA LYS A 57 6.62 -26.84 2.65
C LYS A 57 7.72 -26.70 1.58
N LYS A 58 8.97 -26.77 2.03
CA LYS A 58 10.18 -26.81 1.18
C LYS A 58 10.30 -25.59 0.25
N HIS A 59 10.73 -25.80 -0.99
CA HIS A 59 11.06 -24.76 -1.96
C HIS A 59 9.93 -23.76 -2.22
N TRP A 60 8.67 -24.21 -2.24
CA TRP A 60 7.52 -23.32 -2.41
C TRP A 60 7.38 -22.32 -1.27
N ARG A 61 7.58 -22.76 -0.02
CA ARG A 61 7.55 -21.86 1.14
C ARG A 61 8.68 -20.84 1.08
N TYR A 62 9.89 -21.26 0.70
CA TYR A 62 11.01 -20.33 0.56
C TYR A 62 10.77 -19.30 -0.56
N ALA A 63 10.18 -19.72 -1.68
CA ALA A 63 9.82 -18.81 -2.75
C ALA A 63 8.78 -17.78 -2.29
N LEU A 64 7.73 -18.20 -1.59
CA LEU A 64 6.71 -17.30 -1.04
C LEU A 64 7.26 -16.31 -0.01
N ILE A 65 8.14 -16.80 0.88
CA ILE A 65 8.84 -15.91 1.81
C ILE A 65 9.69 -14.90 1.04
N LEU A 66 10.40 -15.35 0.00
CA LEU A 66 11.29 -14.51 -0.77
C LEU A 66 10.54 -13.38 -1.50
N THR A 67 9.38 -13.66 -2.11
CA THR A 67 8.56 -12.61 -2.76
C THR A 67 8.20 -11.53 -1.75
N HIS A 68 7.66 -11.93 -0.61
CA HIS A 68 7.28 -10.98 0.43
C HIS A 68 8.47 -10.18 1.01
N ILE A 69 9.64 -10.82 1.20
CA ILE A 69 10.85 -10.13 1.69
C ILE A 69 11.42 -9.16 0.64
N LEU A 70 11.24 -9.43 -0.66
CA LEU A 70 11.75 -8.57 -1.72
C LEU A 70 11.15 -7.15 -1.64
N THR A 71 9.93 -7.02 -1.10
CA THR A 71 9.33 -5.72 -0.82
C THR A 71 10.14 -4.87 0.17
N PHE A 72 10.84 -5.49 1.14
CA PHE A 72 11.75 -4.82 2.08
C PHE A 72 13.05 -4.36 1.45
N VAL A 73 13.33 -4.75 0.21
CA VAL A 73 14.41 -4.19 -0.61
C VAL A 73 13.85 -3.12 -1.54
N LEU A 74 12.73 -3.43 -2.19
CA LEU A 74 12.10 -2.56 -3.19
C LEU A 74 11.60 -1.24 -2.59
N ILE A 75 10.94 -1.27 -1.42
CA ILE A 75 10.40 -0.05 -0.82
C ILE A 75 11.52 0.89 -0.35
N PRO A 76 12.58 0.46 0.36
CA PRO A 76 13.71 1.34 0.68
C PRO A 76 14.41 1.91 -0.55
N LEU A 77 14.54 1.13 -1.63
CA LEU A 77 15.04 1.64 -2.90
C LEU A 77 14.11 2.72 -3.48
N ALA A 78 12.80 2.48 -3.47
CA ALA A 78 11.79 3.45 -3.89
C ALA A 78 11.88 4.72 -3.02
N MET A 79 11.95 4.59 -1.71
CA MET A 79 12.12 5.70 -0.77
C MET A 79 13.33 6.57 -1.15
N ARG A 80 14.50 5.96 -1.38
CA ARG A 80 15.70 6.68 -1.83
C ARG A 80 15.49 7.40 -3.16
N ILE A 81 14.92 6.72 -4.16
CA ILE A 81 14.68 7.28 -5.49
C ILE A 81 13.69 8.44 -5.41
N PHE A 82 12.57 8.27 -4.70
CA PHE A 82 11.58 9.32 -4.51
C PHE A 82 12.19 10.51 -3.77
N TYR A 83 12.95 10.29 -2.71
CA TYR A 83 13.61 11.38 -1.98
C TYR A 83 14.50 12.21 -2.91
N GLN A 84 15.38 11.56 -3.69
CA GLN A 84 16.30 12.25 -4.58
C GLN A 84 15.57 12.90 -5.77
N ALA A 85 14.63 12.18 -6.41
CA ALA A 85 13.88 12.67 -7.56
C ALA A 85 13.01 13.88 -7.22
N LEU A 86 12.26 13.82 -6.11
CA LEU A 86 11.39 14.93 -5.70
C LEU A 86 12.23 16.16 -5.27
N ASN A 87 13.39 15.95 -4.63
CA ASN A 87 14.34 17.03 -4.33
C ASN A 87 14.87 17.70 -5.60
N ASN A 88 15.29 16.92 -6.60
CA ASN A 88 15.78 17.43 -7.87
C ASN A 88 14.70 18.21 -8.65
N LEU A 89 13.44 17.80 -8.52
CA LEU A 89 12.29 18.51 -9.06
C LEU A 89 11.89 19.75 -8.24
N LYS A 90 12.64 20.06 -7.17
CA LYS A 90 12.41 21.20 -6.27
C LYS A 90 11.02 21.21 -5.65
N LEU A 91 10.48 20.02 -5.37
CA LEU A 91 9.20 19.91 -4.68
C LEU A 91 9.36 20.23 -3.19
N PRO A 92 8.32 20.79 -2.55
CA PRO A 92 8.31 21.11 -1.13
C PRO A 92 8.78 19.98 -0.20
N LEU A 93 9.44 20.31 0.91
CA LEU A 93 9.87 19.31 1.90
C LEU A 93 8.69 18.50 2.45
N LYS A 94 7.51 19.13 2.61
CA LYS A 94 6.27 18.46 3.03
C LYS A 94 5.85 17.33 2.09
N THR A 95 6.04 17.51 0.77
CA THR A 95 5.76 16.52 -0.27
C THR A 95 6.68 15.31 -0.14
N ILE A 96 7.96 15.58 0.08
CA ILE A 96 8.97 14.55 0.26
C ILE A 96 8.68 13.76 1.54
N PHE A 97 8.46 14.46 2.66
CA PHE A 97 8.15 13.84 3.94
C PHE A 97 6.90 12.94 3.87
N ALA A 98 5.79 13.44 3.32
CA ALA A 98 4.56 12.66 3.18
C ALA A 98 4.75 11.42 2.28
N SER A 99 5.52 11.55 1.19
CA SER A 99 5.86 10.41 0.32
C SER A 99 6.68 9.35 1.05
N GLN A 100 7.68 9.75 1.84
CA GLN A 100 8.50 8.82 2.63
C GLN A 100 7.68 8.13 3.72
N LEU A 101 6.83 8.89 4.42
CA LEU A 101 5.96 8.34 5.45
C LEU A 101 4.93 7.37 4.86
N GLY A 102 4.37 7.69 3.69
CA GLY A 102 3.46 6.81 2.95
C GLY A 102 4.12 5.48 2.59
N LEU A 103 5.33 5.51 2.03
CA LEU A 103 6.11 4.30 1.73
C LEU A 103 6.46 3.50 2.99
N ALA A 104 6.79 4.15 4.10
CA ALA A 104 7.03 3.48 5.37
C ALA A 104 5.78 2.76 5.91
N PHE A 105 4.59 3.37 5.77
CA PHE A 105 3.34 2.73 6.16
C PHE A 105 2.99 1.53 5.28
N ILE A 106 3.33 1.57 3.99
CA ILE A 106 3.20 0.39 3.12
C ILE A 106 4.09 -0.75 3.63
N MET A 107 5.31 -0.48 4.13
CA MET A 107 6.12 -1.54 4.75
C MET A 107 5.46 -2.15 6.00
N VAL A 108 4.84 -1.33 6.86
CA VAL A 108 4.11 -1.83 8.04
C VAL A 108 2.93 -2.70 7.63
N SER A 109 2.22 -2.29 6.57
CA SER A 109 1.13 -3.07 5.99
C SER A 109 1.61 -4.46 5.52
N ILE A 110 2.67 -4.51 4.72
CA ILE A 110 3.23 -5.78 4.20
C ILE A 110 3.78 -6.65 5.33
N ALA A 111 4.43 -6.06 6.35
CA ALA A 111 4.86 -6.82 7.53
C ALA A 111 3.69 -7.51 8.24
N SER A 112 2.53 -6.86 8.29
CA SER A 112 1.31 -7.41 8.88
C SER A 112 0.75 -8.56 8.02
N GLU A 113 0.76 -8.40 6.70
CA GLU A 113 0.37 -9.44 5.74
C GLU A 113 1.25 -10.69 5.83
N ILE A 114 2.57 -10.53 5.90
CA ILE A 114 3.50 -11.65 6.13
C ILE A 114 3.19 -12.37 7.42
N GLY A 115 2.97 -11.62 8.50
CA GLY A 115 2.58 -12.19 9.79
C GLY A 115 1.33 -13.06 9.64
N TRP A 116 0.33 -12.60 8.89
CA TRP A 116 -0.88 -13.35 8.61
C TRP A 116 -0.61 -14.60 7.77
N HIS A 117 0.19 -14.52 6.69
CA HIS A 117 0.56 -15.68 5.87
C HIS A 117 1.30 -16.77 6.66
N VAL A 118 2.13 -16.39 7.62
CA VAL A 118 2.82 -17.35 8.48
C VAL A 118 1.83 -18.13 9.35
N THR A 119 0.78 -17.48 9.87
CA THR A 119 -0.21 -18.16 10.72
C THR A 119 -1.15 -19.07 9.94
N GLN A 120 -1.52 -18.69 8.71
CA GLN A 120 -2.41 -19.48 7.83
C GLN A 120 -1.66 -20.47 6.91
N CYS A 121 -0.39 -20.80 7.22
CA CYS A 121 0.41 -21.75 6.45
C CYS A 121 0.53 -21.44 4.94
N TRP A 122 0.51 -20.14 4.60
CA TRP A 122 0.59 -19.60 3.25
C TRP A 122 -0.61 -19.92 2.34
N TYR A 123 -1.68 -20.48 2.89
CA TYR A 123 -2.96 -20.56 2.19
C TYR A 123 -3.65 -19.20 2.20
N TYR A 124 -4.44 -18.92 1.17
CA TYR A 124 -5.24 -17.71 1.14
C TYR A 124 -6.49 -17.91 1.98
N GLN A 125 -6.64 -17.13 3.06
CA GLN A 125 -7.85 -17.08 3.87
C GLN A 125 -8.32 -15.64 4.02
N ASN A 126 -9.60 -15.42 3.73
CA ASN A 126 -10.22 -14.10 3.79
C ASN A 126 -10.81 -13.79 5.17
N ASP A 127 -10.09 -14.13 6.23
CA ASP A 127 -10.57 -14.01 7.61
C ASP A 127 -10.40 -12.60 8.17
N PHE A 128 -11.21 -12.25 9.17
CA PHE A 128 -11.05 -11.00 9.91
C PHE A 128 -10.10 -11.22 11.08
N THR A 129 -8.87 -10.74 10.95
CA THR A 129 -7.83 -10.87 11.99
C THR A 129 -7.15 -9.53 12.26
N MET A 130 -6.49 -9.41 13.41
CA MET A 130 -5.72 -8.22 13.76
C MET A 130 -4.68 -7.87 12.69
N LEU A 131 -3.94 -8.87 12.20
CA LEU A 131 -2.91 -8.67 11.19
C LEU A 131 -3.48 -8.27 9.83
N ASN A 132 -4.61 -8.87 9.41
CA ASN A 132 -5.26 -8.49 8.17
C ASN A 132 -5.94 -7.10 8.27
N PHE A 133 -6.41 -6.69 9.45
CA PHE A 133 -6.83 -5.30 9.70
C PHE A 133 -5.67 -4.32 9.58
N MET A 134 -4.53 -4.61 10.25
CA MET A 134 -3.33 -3.77 10.18
C MET A 134 -2.85 -3.62 8.73
N PHE A 135 -2.87 -4.68 7.94
CA PHE A 135 -2.59 -4.64 6.51
C PHE A 135 -3.44 -3.57 5.81
N TYR A 136 -4.77 -3.65 5.87
CA TYR A 136 -5.64 -2.68 5.17
C TYR A 136 -5.52 -1.26 5.72
N PHE A 137 -5.45 -1.11 7.04
CA PHE A 137 -5.37 0.20 7.69
C PHE A 137 -4.09 0.95 7.27
N PHE A 138 -2.94 0.28 7.36
CA PHE A 138 -1.66 0.89 6.97
C PHE A 138 -1.51 1.03 5.46
N LEU A 139 -2.09 0.13 4.65
CA LEU A 139 -2.04 0.26 3.19
C LEU A 139 -2.79 1.50 2.70
N ILE A 140 -4.03 1.70 3.20
CA ILE A 140 -4.84 2.88 2.85
C ILE A 140 -4.17 4.14 3.36
N SER A 141 -3.66 4.13 4.59
CA SER A 141 -2.91 5.25 5.16
C SER A 141 -1.67 5.58 4.32
N GLY A 142 -0.93 4.55 3.91
CA GLY A 142 0.27 4.66 3.11
C GLY A 142 0.00 5.25 1.73
N PHE A 143 -0.99 4.73 1.00
CA PHE A 143 -1.39 5.28 -0.29
C PHE A 143 -1.96 6.70 -0.18
N ALA A 144 -2.72 7.00 0.87
CA ALA A 144 -3.26 8.34 1.09
C ALA A 144 -2.14 9.37 1.34
N LEU A 145 -1.17 9.06 2.21
CA LEU A 145 -0.01 9.91 2.47
C LEU A 145 0.90 10.05 1.26
N TRP A 146 1.12 8.95 0.54
CA TRP A 146 1.90 8.99 -0.69
C TRP A 146 1.21 9.85 -1.76
N ALA A 147 -0.10 9.71 -1.92
CA ALA A 147 -0.88 10.53 -2.83
C ALA A 147 -0.88 12.01 -2.41
N ASP A 148 -1.00 12.32 -1.12
CA ASP A 148 -0.92 13.70 -0.61
C ASP A 148 0.46 14.31 -0.84
N GLY A 149 1.51 13.53 -0.64
CA GLY A 149 2.88 13.91 -0.97
C GLY A 149 3.00 14.38 -2.42
N LEU A 150 2.38 13.69 -3.37
CA LEU A 150 2.44 14.02 -4.79
C LEU A 150 1.47 15.14 -5.23
N SER A 151 0.77 15.81 -4.31
CA SER A 151 -0.11 16.92 -4.66
C SER A 151 0.67 18.20 -4.98
N GLN A 152 0.50 18.74 -6.19
CA GLN A 152 1.14 20.00 -6.61
C GLN A 152 0.43 21.25 -6.11
N GLU A 153 -0.88 21.17 -5.82
CA GLU A 153 -1.69 22.31 -5.41
C GLU A 153 -2.68 21.94 -4.29
N THR A 154 -2.92 22.88 -3.39
CA THR A 154 -3.99 22.80 -2.38
C THR A 154 -5.21 23.58 -2.87
N ASN A 155 -6.17 22.88 -3.44
CA ASN A 155 -7.45 23.43 -3.89
C ASN A 155 -8.63 22.66 -3.26
N THR A 156 -9.86 23.08 -3.55
CA THR A 156 -11.07 22.44 -3.01
C THR A 156 -11.14 20.95 -3.31
N ILE A 157 -10.67 20.52 -4.50
CA ILE A 157 -10.64 19.11 -4.89
C ILE A 157 -9.65 18.32 -4.01
N THR A 158 -8.46 18.85 -3.77
CA THR A 158 -7.47 18.26 -2.85
C THR A 158 -8.04 18.10 -1.44
N ASN A 159 -8.77 19.10 -0.93
CA ASN A 159 -9.41 19.00 0.38
C ASN A 159 -10.52 17.94 0.42
N ILE A 160 -11.35 17.85 -0.62
CA ILE A 160 -12.39 16.81 -0.73
C ILE A 160 -11.76 15.41 -0.75
N ILE A 161 -10.69 15.22 -1.53
CA ILE A 161 -9.93 13.97 -1.58
C ILE A 161 -9.39 13.60 -0.19
N ASN A 162 -8.83 14.56 0.54
CA ASN A 162 -8.29 14.31 1.88
C ASN A 162 -9.39 13.94 2.88
N VAL A 163 -10.60 14.52 2.76
CA VAL A 163 -11.77 14.09 3.54
C VAL A 163 -12.19 12.66 3.16
N ILE A 164 -12.20 12.31 1.87
CA ILE A 164 -12.51 10.93 1.42
C ILE A 164 -11.48 9.94 1.98
N PHE A 165 -10.20 10.31 2.04
CA PHE A 165 -9.16 9.47 2.64
C PHE A 165 -9.39 9.27 4.14
N ALA A 166 -9.75 10.32 4.87
CA ALA A 166 -10.10 10.22 6.28
C ALA A 166 -11.33 9.33 6.51
N LEU A 167 -12.37 9.50 5.70
CA LEU A 167 -13.58 8.68 5.75
C LEU A 167 -13.27 7.21 5.41
N SER A 168 -12.31 6.95 4.51
CA SER A 168 -11.87 5.61 4.16
C SER A 168 -11.23 4.90 5.36
N LEU A 169 -10.35 5.59 6.10
CA LEU A 169 -9.75 5.07 7.33
C LEU A 169 -10.79 4.82 8.42
N LEU A 170 -11.76 5.72 8.56
CA LEU A 170 -12.87 5.54 9.49
C LEU A 170 -13.74 4.34 9.11
N ALA A 171 -14.05 4.20 7.81
CA ALA A 171 -14.84 3.09 7.30
C ALA A 171 -14.16 1.75 7.58
N VAL A 172 -12.84 1.62 7.37
CA VAL A 172 -12.09 0.41 7.71
C VAL A 172 -12.17 0.11 9.21
N SER A 173 -11.96 1.11 10.06
CA SER A 173 -12.02 0.95 11.52
C SER A 173 -13.40 0.58 12.06
N ILE A 174 -14.49 0.85 11.32
CA ILE A 174 -15.86 0.52 11.72
C ILE A 174 -16.33 -0.78 11.07
N LEU A 175 -16.15 -0.93 9.75
CA LEU A 175 -16.66 -2.07 9.00
C LEU A 175 -15.91 -3.35 9.32
N TYR A 176 -14.62 -3.28 9.58
CA TYR A 176 -13.82 -4.46 9.90
C TYR A 176 -14.28 -5.18 11.18
N PRO A 177 -14.42 -4.51 12.35
CA PRO A 177 -14.92 -5.18 13.55
C PRO A 177 -16.40 -5.60 13.43
N ILE A 178 -17.23 -4.89 12.67
CA ILE A 178 -18.62 -5.31 12.39
C ILE A 178 -18.64 -6.57 11.54
N GLY A 179 -17.80 -6.63 10.49
CA GLY A 179 -17.61 -7.80 9.64
C GLY A 179 -17.16 -9.02 10.42
N TYR A 180 -16.20 -8.84 11.33
CA TYR A 180 -15.79 -9.89 12.27
C TYR A 180 -16.96 -10.36 13.14
N LYS A 181 -17.65 -9.43 13.83
CA LYS A 181 -18.74 -9.77 14.77
C LYS A 181 -19.89 -10.51 14.10
N ASN A 182 -20.21 -10.16 12.86
CA ASN A 182 -21.33 -10.72 12.12
C ASN A 182 -20.94 -11.89 11.21
N ASN A 183 -19.64 -12.25 11.16
CA ASN A 183 -19.09 -13.23 10.23
C ASN A 183 -19.52 -12.94 8.78
N GLU A 184 -19.38 -11.67 8.35
CA GLU A 184 -19.86 -11.19 7.05
C GLU A 184 -18.68 -10.68 6.18
N PRO A 185 -18.06 -11.55 5.36
CA PRO A 185 -16.92 -11.19 4.52
C PRO A 185 -17.22 -10.09 3.50
N SER A 186 -18.48 -9.91 3.10
CA SER A 186 -18.86 -8.85 2.14
C SER A 186 -18.59 -7.44 2.68
N LEU A 187 -18.46 -7.27 4.01
CA LEU A 187 -18.08 -5.99 4.62
C LEU A 187 -16.63 -5.57 4.34
N LYS A 188 -15.81 -6.42 3.71
CA LYS A 188 -14.52 -6.02 3.13
C LYS A 188 -14.65 -5.35 1.75
N VAL A 189 -15.77 -5.52 1.05
CA VAL A 189 -15.98 -4.91 -0.29
C VAL A 189 -15.88 -3.38 -0.25
N PRO A 190 -16.51 -2.65 0.70
CA PRO A 190 -16.32 -1.21 0.81
C PRO A 190 -14.87 -0.79 1.09
N ILE A 191 -14.11 -1.62 1.80
CA ILE A 191 -12.67 -1.38 2.07
C ILE A 191 -11.88 -1.46 0.75
N TYR A 192 -12.19 -2.45 -0.10
CA TYR A 192 -11.54 -2.60 -1.41
C TYR A 192 -11.88 -1.44 -2.36
N ILE A 193 -13.12 -0.95 -2.32
CA ILE A 193 -13.54 0.25 -3.06
C ILE A 193 -12.73 1.47 -2.60
N ALA A 194 -12.63 1.68 -1.29
CA ALA A 194 -11.86 2.78 -0.72
C ALA A 194 -10.38 2.71 -1.12
N LEU A 195 -9.76 1.53 -1.03
CA LEU A 195 -8.38 1.29 -1.46
C LEU A 195 -8.19 1.63 -2.95
N THR A 196 -9.12 1.21 -3.81
CA THR A 196 -9.08 1.47 -5.25
C THR A 196 -9.17 2.97 -5.56
N LEU A 197 -10.05 3.70 -4.85
CA LEU A 197 -10.17 5.15 -5.00
C LEU A 197 -8.89 5.87 -4.61
N VAL A 198 -8.31 5.54 -3.46
CA VAL A 198 -7.05 6.13 -2.97
C VAL A 198 -5.91 5.84 -3.95
N PHE A 199 -5.82 4.60 -4.43
CA PHE A 199 -4.83 4.19 -5.43
C PHE A 199 -4.98 4.93 -6.76
N THR A 200 -6.22 5.18 -7.20
CA THR A 200 -6.51 5.96 -8.41
C THR A 200 -6.01 7.40 -8.28
N VAL A 201 -6.26 8.03 -7.12
CA VAL A 201 -5.77 9.38 -6.84
C VAL A 201 -4.24 9.41 -6.80
N LEU A 202 -3.60 8.42 -6.17
CA LEU A 202 -2.14 8.27 -6.15
C LEU A 202 -1.59 8.23 -7.59
N THR A 203 -2.18 7.38 -8.43
CA THR A 203 -1.77 7.25 -9.84
C THR A 203 -1.95 8.56 -10.60
N TYR A 204 -3.09 9.23 -10.45
CA TYR A 204 -3.35 10.52 -11.10
C TYR A 204 -2.37 11.61 -10.67
N ARG A 205 -2.08 11.72 -9.38
CA ARG A 205 -1.12 12.71 -8.87
C ARG A 205 0.32 12.38 -9.29
N GLY A 206 0.68 11.09 -9.30
CA GLY A 206 1.92 10.62 -9.90
C GLY A 206 2.04 11.02 -11.37
N TYR A 207 0.96 10.92 -12.14
CA TYR A 207 0.95 11.32 -13.55
C TYR A 207 1.24 12.81 -13.71
N LYS A 208 0.69 13.67 -12.84
CA LYS A 208 0.94 15.11 -12.87
C LYS A 208 2.41 15.48 -12.65
N ILE A 209 3.13 14.70 -11.86
CA ILE A 209 4.57 14.89 -11.63
C ILE A 209 5.40 14.29 -12.77
N ILE A 210 5.12 13.05 -13.16
CA ILE A 210 5.93 12.33 -14.15
C ILE A 210 5.70 12.90 -15.56
N GLN A 211 4.44 13.22 -15.90
CA GLN A 211 4.00 13.61 -17.24
C GLN A 211 4.35 12.56 -18.32
N ASP A 212 4.27 11.27 -17.96
CA ASP A 212 4.47 10.14 -18.88
C ASP A 212 3.24 9.22 -18.80
N TRP A 213 2.69 8.87 -19.96
CA TRP A 213 1.52 8.00 -20.09
C TRP A 213 1.78 6.59 -19.55
N LYS A 214 3.05 6.14 -19.52
CA LYS A 214 3.46 4.83 -19.03
C LYS A 214 3.11 4.59 -17.56
N ILE A 215 2.76 5.64 -16.81
CA ILE A 215 2.25 5.47 -15.45
C ILE A 215 0.98 4.61 -15.39
N ILE A 216 0.25 4.45 -16.51
CA ILE A 216 -0.90 3.53 -16.58
C ILE A 216 -0.51 2.07 -16.30
N PHE A 217 0.77 1.70 -16.48
CA PHE A 217 1.24 0.37 -16.11
C PHE A 217 1.26 0.15 -14.59
N PHE A 218 1.32 1.21 -13.78
CA PHE A 218 1.24 1.09 -12.32
C PHE A 218 -0.08 0.45 -11.84
N PRO A 219 -1.28 0.99 -12.17
CA PRO A 219 -2.54 0.34 -11.83
C PRO A 219 -2.77 -0.98 -12.55
N ILE A 220 -2.32 -1.11 -13.81
CA ILE A 220 -2.47 -2.38 -14.55
C ILE A 220 -1.78 -3.51 -13.79
N PHE A 221 -0.55 -3.31 -13.31
CA PHE A 221 0.19 -4.35 -12.61
C PHE A 221 -0.26 -4.46 -11.13
N SER A 222 -0.27 -3.35 -10.38
CA SER A 222 -0.56 -3.38 -8.93
C SER A 222 -2.00 -3.78 -8.60
N VAL A 223 -2.94 -3.58 -9.52
CA VAL A 223 -4.36 -3.90 -9.31
C VAL A 223 -4.81 -4.95 -10.32
N GLY A 224 -4.67 -4.71 -11.62
CA GLY A 224 -5.19 -5.63 -12.64
C GLY A 224 -4.54 -7.01 -12.60
N VAL A 225 -3.21 -7.08 -12.71
CA VAL A 225 -2.44 -8.33 -12.67
C VAL A 225 -2.52 -8.96 -11.28
N ASN A 226 -2.34 -8.16 -10.22
CA ASN A 226 -2.47 -8.62 -8.84
C ASN A 226 -3.84 -9.29 -8.59
N LEU A 227 -4.96 -8.59 -8.82
CA LEU A 227 -6.30 -9.14 -8.59
C LEU A 227 -6.62 -10.33 -9.49
N SER A 228 -6.07 -10.37 -10.72
CA SER A 228 -6.23 -11.54 -11.59
C SER A 228 -5.63 -12.78 -10.94
N PHE A 229 -4.44 -12.67 -10.36
CA PHE A 229 -3.80 -13.79 -9.68
C PHE A 229 -4.40 -14.08 -8.30
N VAL A 230 -4.88 -13.08 -7.56
CA VAL A 230 -5.68 -13.30 -6.33
C VAL A 230 -6.96 -14.06 -6.65
N PHE A 231 -7.66 -13.73 -7.74
CA PHE A 231 -8.84 -14.46 -8.19
C PHE A 231 -8.51 -15.91 -8.57
N LEU A 232 -7.41 -16.14 -9.29
CA LEU A 232 -6.96 -17.50 -9.61
C LEU A 232 -6.54 -18.26 -8.33
N LEU A 233 -5.93 -17.58 -7.37
CA LEU A 233 -5.56 -18.14 -6.07
C LEU A 233 -6.81 -18.56 -5.27
N ASP A 234 -7.83 -17.72 -5.21
CA ASP A 234 -9.12 -18.02 -4.56
C ASP A 234 -9.81 -19.23 -5.22
N LYS A 235 -9.81 -19.28 -6.56
CA LYS A 235 -10.52 -20.33 -7.32
C LYS A 235 -9.77 -21.67 -7.37
N TYR A 236 -8.45 -21.65 -7.41
CA TYR A 236 -7.63 -22.84 -7.72
C TYR A 236 -6.54 -23.14 -6.67
N GLY A 237 -6.31 -22.25 -5.70
CA GLY A 237 -5.27 -22.39 -4.67
C GLY A 237 -5.58 -23.43 -3.59
N GLY A 238 -6.80 -23.96 -3.55
CA GLY A 238 -7.22 -24.98 -2.58
C GLY A 238 -7.16 -24.48 -1.13
N THR A 239 -7.39 -25.41 -0.20
CA THR A 239 -7.37 -25.14 1.25
C THR A 239 -6.41 -26.10 1.95
N PRO A 240 -6.08 -25.88 3.23
CA PRO A 240 -5.29 -26.85 4.01
C PRO A 240 -5.90 -28.26 4.03
N GLU A 241 -7.23 -28.39 3.96
CA GLU A 241 -7.98 -29.65 3.91
C GLU A 241 -7.96 -30.28 2.51
N HIS A 242 -7.92 -29.45 1.46
CA HIS A 242 -7.89 -29.85 0.05
C HIS A 242 -6.74 -29.15 -0.69
N PRO A 243 -5.48 -29.57 -0.45
CA PRO A 243 -4.31 -28.79 -0.82
C PRO A 243 -4.06 -28.79 -2.33
N GLN A 244 -3.92 -27.59 -2.91
CA GLN A 244 -3.46 -27.37 -4.28
C GLN A 244 -2.13 -26.60 -4.28
N ILE A 245 -1.08 -27.20 -3.71
CA ILE A 245 0.19 -26.53 -3.40
C ILE A 245 0.79 -25.79 -4.60
N PHE A 246 0.80 -26.43 -5.78
CA PHE A 246 1.38 -25.84 -6.99
C PHE A 246 0.65 -24.57 -7.41
N TYR A 247 -0.67 -24.64 -7.60
CA TYR A 247 -1.48 -23.50 -8.02
C TYR A 247 -1.51 -22.41 -6.97
N ASN A 248 -1.59 -22.78 -5.69
CA ASN A 248 -1.50 -21.84 -4.59
C ASN A 248 -0.21 -21.04 -4.66
N ALA A 249 0.94 -21.73 -4.59
CA ALA A 249 2.22 -21.07 -4.55
C ALA A 249 2.49 -20.27 -5.84
N LEU A 250 2.12 -20.82 -7.01
CA LEU A 250 2.29 -20.12 -8.28
C LEU A 250 1.50 -18.82 -8.34
N PHE A 251 0.18 -18.84 -8.08
CA PHE A 251 -0.65 -17.64 -8.16
C PHE A 251 -0.35 -16.64 -7.05
N HIS A 252 0.10 -17.13 -5.90
CA HIS A 252 0.56 -16.29 -4.80
C HIS A 252 1.84 -15.53 -5.18
N ILE A 253 2.88 -16.25 -5.62
CA ILE A 253 4.13 -15.66 -6.13
C ILE A 253 3.86 -14.67 -7.28
N LEU A 254 2.94 -15.00 -8.18
CA LEU A 254 2.64 -14.14 -9.32
C LEU A 254 1.88 -12.88 -8.94
N HIS A 255 0.96 -12.91 -7.97
CA HIS A 255 0.31 -11.67 -7.53
C HIS A 255 1.27 -10.74 -6.78
N ASP A 256 2.24 -11.32 -6.05
CA ASP A 256 3.31 -10.56 -5.38
C ASP A 256 4.25 -9.92 -6.41
N LEU A 257 4.97 -10.76 -7.17
CA LEU A 257 6.05 -10.34 -8.07
C LEU A 257 5.51 -9.60 -9.29
N ALA A 258 4.62 -10.24 -10.04
CA ALA A 258 4.12 -9.71 -11.30
C ALA A 258 2.98 -8.71 -11.09
N GLY A 259 2.38 -8.66 -9.90
CA GLY A 259 1.39 -7.66 -9.53
C GLY A 259 2.01 -6.49 -8.76
N THR A 260 2.03 -6.63 -7.44
CA THR A 260 2.36 -5.56 -6.49
C THR A 260 3.77 -5.02 -6.69
N GLU A 261 4.78 -5.89 -6.74
CA GLU A 261 6.18 -5.48 -6.82
C GLU A 261 6.51 -4.88 -8.19
N ALA A 262 6.07 -5.51 -9.28
CA ALA A 262 6.22 -4.97 -10.63
C ALA A 262 5.60 -3.57 -10.73
N GLY A 263 4.40 -3.38 -10.18
CA GLY A 263 3.75 -2.08 -10.13
C GLY A 263 4.58 -1.01 -9.42
N VAL A 264 5.04 -1.31 -8.19
CA VAL A 264 5.88 -0.39 -7.42
C VAL A 264 7.21 -0.11 -8.13
N ALA A 265 7.84 -1.12 -8.74
CA ALA A 265 9.07 -0.97 -9.50
C ALA A 265 8.88 -0.07 -10.73
N ILE A 266 7.78 -0.24 -11.47
CA ILE A 266 7.42 0.61 -12.62
C ILE A 266 7.25 2.06 -12.18
N PHE A 267 6.48 2.31 -11.12
CA PHE A 267 6.25 3.68 -10.66
C PHE A 267 7.56 4.32 -10.18
N THR A 268 8.37 3.57 -9.43
CA THR A 268 9.69 4.00 -8.97
C THR A 268 10.62 4.33 -10.14
N TRP A 269 10.64 3.49 -11.18
CA TRP A 269 11.43 3.72 -12.38
C TRP A 269 11.02 4.99 -13.13
N LEU A 270 9.72 5.25 -13.25
CA LEU A 270 9.22 6.47 -13.90
C LEU A 270 9.62 7.73 -13.12
N VAL A 271 9.57 7.68 -11.78
CA VAL A 271 10.03 8.76 -10.93
C VAL A 271 11.54 8.96 -11.03
N TYR A 272 12.32 7.88 -11.05
CA TYR A 272 13.77 7.93 -11.29
C TYR A 272 14.09 8.61 -12.63
N HIS A 273 13.41 8.19 -13.71
CA HIS A 273 13.64 8.74 -15.03
C HIS A 273 13.31 10.24 -15.10
N LYS A 274 12.16 10.66 -14.56
CA LYS A 274 11.73 12.06 -14.55
C LYS A 274 12.61 12.94 -13.66
N GLY A 275 12.80 12.56 -12.40
CA GLY A 275 13.42 13.43 -11.42
C GLY A 275 14.94 13.35 -11.35
N ILE A 276 15.56 12.26 -11.82
CA ILE A 276 17.02 12.08 -11.75
C ILE A 276 17.64 12.14 -13.14
N LEU A 277 17.30 11.23 -14.04
CA LEU A 277 17.97 11.16 -15.35
C LEU A 277 17.72 12.40 -16.22
N GLN A 278 16.46 12.84 -16.35
CA GLN A 278 16.14 14.01 -17.16
C GLN A 278 16.75 15.29 -16.56
N THR A 279 16.71 15.45 -15.24
CA THR A 279 17.31 16.60 -14.56
C THR A 279 18.81 16.66 -14.79
N GLN A 280 19.53 15.55 -14.62
CA GLN A 280 20.98 15.48 -14.87
C GLN A 280 21.34 15.83 -16.32
N LYS A 281 20.58 15.30 -17.29
CA LYS A 281 20.79 15.59 -18.72
C LYS A 281 20.57 17.07 -19.05
N ASN A 282 19.58 17.71 -18.43
CA ASN A 282 19.33 19.13 -18.65
C ASN A 282 20.46 19.97 -18.07
N THR A 283 20.96 19.65 -16.87
CA THR A 283 22.10 20.35 -16.27
C THR A 283 23.39 20.18 -17.08
N SER A 284 23.66 19.00 -17.64
CA SER A 284 24.87 18.79 -18.46
C SER A 284 24.84 19.49 -19.82
N ASN A 285 23.65 19.84 -20.33
CA ASN A 285 23.52 20.57 -21.60
C ASN A 285 23.62 22.09 -21.40
N GLU A 286 23.55 22.57 -20.15
CA GLU A 286 23.67 23.98 -19.78
C GLU A 286 25.12 24.38 -19.41
N THR A 287 26.04 23.41 -19.30
CA THR A 287 27.47 23.58 -19.01
C THR A 287 28.32 23.37 -20.25
#